data_AF-A0A4S2S645-F1
#
_entry.id   AF-A0A4S2S645-F1
#
_cell.length_a   1.000
_cell.length_b   1.000
_cell.length_c   1.000
_cell.angle_alpha   90.00
_cell.angle_beta   90.00
_cell.angle_gamma   90.00
#
_symmetry.space_group_name_H-M   'P 1'
#
loop_
_entity.id
_entity.type
_entity.pdbx_description
1 polymer ?
#
loop_
_entity_poly.entity_id
_entity_poly.type
_entity_poly.pdbx_seq_one_letter_code
_entity_poly.pdbx_strand_id
1 'polypeptide(L)'
;DERRDVIEHFVKAGTTTGELDRLCHEYMTNVQGTIPAPLNYCPPGYTPYPKAICTSLNDIICHGIPGDKVMKNGDVLNIDITVIKNGYHGDTSRMFFIGEPSILARRLTEITYECMWLGISKIKAGAHLGDIGHVIQQHAEKAGYSVVREFCGHGIGTVFHEEPQVLHYGRPGTLEKLEAGMIFTVEPMINAGRREIREMGDGWTI
;
A
#
# COMPACT_ATOMS: atom_id res chain seq x y z
N ASP A 1 15.26 -8.58 13.65
CA ASP A 1 14.66 -9.85 14.07
C ASP A 1 14.47 -10.69 12.82
N GLU A 2 15.20 -11.81 12.74
CA GLU A 2 15.51 -12.60 11.53
C GLU A 2 14.30 -13.35 10.92
N ARG A 3 13.08 -12.96 11.28
CA ARG A 3 11.81 -13.60 10.88
C ARG A 3 10.87 -12.70 10.09
N ARG A 4 11.23 -11.43 9.85
CA ARG A 4 10.28 -10.42 9.36
C ARG A 4 9.98 -10.48 7.85
N ASP A 5 10.92 -10.88 7.00
CA ASP A 5 10.77 -10.71 5.55
C ASP A 5 10.95 -12.03 4.77
N VAL A 6 10.17 -13.06 5.13
CA VAL A 6 10.20 -14.39 4.45
C VAL A 6 10.05 -14.25 2.93
N ILE A 7 9.27 -13.28 2.48
CA ILE A 7 9.00 -13.07 1.06
C ILE A 7 10.18 -12.45 0.30
N GLU A 8 11.07 -11.72 0.96
CA GLU A 8 12.14 -10.94 0.29
C GLU A 8 13.08 -11.81 -0.55
N HIS A 9 13.37 -13.03 -0.09
CA HIS A 9 14.17 -14.01 -0.83
C HIS A 9 13.54 -14.48 -2.15
N PHE A 10 12.23 -14.29 -2.30
CA PHE A 10 11.45 -14.67 -3.47
C PHE A 10 11.15 -13.50 -4.40
N VAL A 11 11.29 -12.26 -3.93
CA VAL A 11 11.15 -11.04 -4.74
C VAL A 11 12.41 -10.84 -5.60
N LYS A 12 12.48 -11.58 -6.70
CA LYS A 12 13.63 -11.59 -7.62
C LYS A 12 13.20 -11.82 -9.06
N ALA A 13 14.10 -11.48 -9.98
CA ALA A 13 13.89 -11.69 -11.40
C ALA A 13 13.66 -13.19 -11.70
N GLY A 14 12.70 -13.48 -12.58
CA GLY A 14 12.32 -14.85 -12.92
C GLY A 14 11.20 -15.45 -12.07
N THR A 15 10.80 -14.81 -10.97
CA THR A 15 9.62 -15.19 -10.17
C THR A 15 8.36 -14.47 -10.70
N THR A 16 7.19 -15.09 -10.59
CA THR A 16 5.90 -14.45 -10.91
C THR A 16 5.25 -13.83 -9.68
N THR A 17 4.38 -12.84 -9.86
CA THR A 17 3.60 -12.31 -8.72
C THR A 17 2.64 -13.35 -8.14
N GLY A 18 2.13 -14.27 -8.97
CA GLY A 18 1.31 -15.40 -8.52
C GLY A 18 2.06 -16.37 -7.59
N GLU A 19 3.36 -16.55 -7.78
CA GLU A 19 4.18 -17.34 -6.86
C GLU A 19 4.36 -16.63 -5.51
N LEU A 20 4.51 -15.30 -5.51
CA LEU A 20 4.55 -14.52 -4.27
C LEU A 20 3.23 -14.64 -3.50
N ASP A 21 2.09 -14.56 -4.20
CA ASP A 21 0.76 -14.75 -3.63
C ASP A 21 0.60 -16.13 -2.99
N ARG A 22 0.99 -17.20 -3.70
CA ARG A 22 0.97 -18.57 -3.16
C ARG A 22 1.78 -18.68 -1.88
N LEU A 23 3.01 -18.17 -1.87
CA LEU A 23 3.90 -18.21 -0.71
C LEU A 23 3.36 -17.42 0.49
N CYS A 24 2.84 -16.21 0.24
CA CYS A 24 2.21 -15.38 1.26
C CYS A 24 0.96 -16.07 1.84
N HIS A 25 0.09 -16.60 0.98
CA HIS A 25 -1.10 -17.34 1.40
C HIS A 25 -0.74 -18.55 2.28
N GLU A 26 0.22 -19.37 1.86
CA GLU A 26 0.70 -20.52 2.63
C GLU A 26 1.31 -20.10 3.97
N TYR A 27 2.08 -19.01 4.01
CA TYR A 27 2.67 -18.51 5.24
C TYR A 27 1.61 -18.00 6.22
N MET A 28 0.65 -17.20 5.74
CA MET A 28 -0.47 -16.71 6.54
C MET A 28 -1.26 -17.87 7.16
N THR A 29 -1.67 -18.82 6.32
CA THR A 29 -2.57 -19.91 6.73
C THR A 29 -1.87 -20.99 7.55
N ASN A 30 -0.70 -21.45 7.12
CA ASN A 30 -0.05 -22.63 7.71
C ASN A 30 0.97 -22.28 8.81
N VAL A 31 1.52 -21.06 8.82
CA VAL A 31 2.54 -20.65 9.79
C VAL A 31 2.00 -19.63 10.79
N GLN A 32 1.36 -18.56 10.32
CA GLN A 32 0.83 -17.52 11.21
C GLN A 32 -0.56 -17.86 11.79
N GLY A 33 -1.27 -18.78 11.13
CA GLY A 33 -2.66 -19.10 11.44
C GLY A 33 -3.57 -17.87 11.33
N THR A 34 -3.36 -17.06 10.29
CA THR A 34 -4.16 -15.88 9.92
C THR A 34 -5.00 -16.16 8.69
N ILE A 35 -5.97 -15.29 8.42
CA ILE A 35 -6.77 -15.30 7.18
C ILE A 35 -6.29 -14.15 6.30
N PRO A 36 -6.04 -14.36 4.99
CA PRO A 36 -5.74 -13.28 4.06
C PRO A 36 -6.98 -12.40 3.85
N ALA A 37 -6.94 -11.15 4.32
CA ALA A 37 -8.12 -10.28 4.25
C ALA A 37 -8.52 -9.90 2.81
N PRO A 38 -7.59 -9.69 1.84
CA PRO A 38 -7.96 -9.36 0.47
C PRO A 38 -8.75 -10.47 -0.23
N LEU A 39 -8.54 -11.75 0.13
CA LEU A 39 -9.14 -12.86 -0.58
C LEU A 39 -10.68 -12.88 -0.42
N ASN A 40 -11.39 -12.74 -1.54
CA ASN A 40 -12.84 -12.54 -1.62
C ASN A 40 -13.36 -11.25 -0.97
N TYR A 41 -12.49 -10.28 -0.69
CA TYR A 41 -12.92 -8.96 -0.28
C TYR A 41 -13.75 -8.33 -1.40
N CYS A 42 -14.97 -7.88 -1.07
CA CYS A 42 -15.96 -7.45 -2.05
C CYS A 42 -16.71 -6.22 -1.52
N PRO A 43 -16.09 -5.02 -1.57
CA PRO A 43 -16.80 -3.80 -1.23
C PRO A 43 -17.96 -3.55 -2.22
N PRO A 44 -19.00 -2.79 -1.83
CA PRO A 44 -20.13 -2.51 -2.71
C PRO A 44 -19.69 -1.93 -4.05
N GLY A 45 -20.13 -2.55 -5.15
CA GLY A 45 -19.81 -2.13 -6.52
C GLY A 45 -18.57 -2.79 -7.14
N TYR A 46 -17.85 -3.64 -6.38
CA TYR A 46 -16.69 -4.38 -6.89
C TYR A 46 -17.01 -5.87 -7.08
N THR A 47 -16.30 -6.53 -7.99
CA THR A 47 -16.23 -8.01 -8.02
C THR A 47 -15.35 -8.49 -6.87
N PRO A 48 -15.55 -9.69 -6.29
CA PRO A 48 -14.67 -10.17 -5.23
C PRO A 48 -13.20 -10.22 -5.65
N TYR A 49 -12.30 -9.69 -4.82
CA TYR A 49 -10.87 -9.72 -5.11
C TYR A 49 -10.35 -11.17 -5.09
N PRO A 50 -9.60 -11.63 -6.11
CA PRO A 50 -9.39 -13.06 -6.34
C PRO A 50 -8.13 -13.66 -5.66
N LYS A 51 -7.33 -12.85 -4.95
CA LYS A 51 -5.99 -13.23 -4.47
C LYS A 51 -5.77 -12.87 -3.00
N ALA A 52 -4.74 -13.44 -2.39
CA ALA A 52 -4.45 -13.30 -0.97
C ALA A 52 -3.71 -12.01 -0.62
N ILE A 53 -2.97 -11.45 -1.60
CA ILE A 53 -2.21 -10.20 -1.49
C ILE A 53 -2.42 -9.35 -2.75
N CYS A 54 -2.09 -8.06 -2.69
CA CYS A 54 -1.95 -7.23 -3.88
C CYS A 54 -0.47 -7.15 -4.29
N THR A 55 -0.22 -7.16 -5.60
CA THR A 55 1.12 -7.00 -6.18
C THR A 55 1.09 -5.96 -7.29
N SER A 56 1.60 -4.76 -7.02
CA SER A 56 1.55 -3.63 -7.95
C SER A 56 2.93 -3.40 -8.57
N LEU A 57 3.12 -3.91 -9.78
CA LEU A 57 4.38 -3.85 -10.51
C LEU A 57 4.47 -2.58 -11.37
N ASN A 58 5.55 -1.81 -11.20
CA ASN A 58 5.90 -0.64 -12.00
C ASN A 58 4.85 0.48 -12.02
N ASP A 59 4.04 0.54 -13.08
CA ASP A 59 3.05 1.59 -13.33
C ASP A 59 1.70 1.33 -12.64
N ILE A 60 1.53 0.15 -12.04
CA ILE A 60 0.37 -0.16 -11.20
C ILE A 60 0.48 0.61 -9.88
N ILE A 61 -0.52 1.42 -9.57
CA ILE A 61 -0.60 2.27 -8.38
C ILE A 61 -0.94 1.42 -7.16
N CYS A 62 -2.04 0.66 -7.23
CA CYS A 62 -2.52 -0.21 -6.16
C CYS A 62 -3.37 -1.35 -6.74
N HIS A 63 -3.70 -2.32 -5.88
CA HIS A 63 -4.65 -3.40 -6.15
C HIS A 63 -4.31 -4.32 -7.34
N GLY A 64 -3.06 -4.32 -7.82
CA GLY A 64 -2.64 -5.23 -8.88
C GLY A 64 -2.87 -6.69 -8.50
N ILE A 65 -3.56 -7.44 -9.36
CA ILE A 65 -3.89 -8.85 -9.11
C ILE A 65 -2.67 -9.74 -9.41
N PRO A 66 -2.17 -10.54 -8.45
CA PRO A 66 -1.13 -11.54 -8.69
C PRO A 66 -1.47 -12.51 -9.83
N GLY A 67 -0.49 -12.79 -10.70
CA GLY A 67 -0.67 -13.66 -11.87
C GLY A 67 0.64 -14.16 -12.47
N ASP A 68 0.59 -14.58 -13.73
CA ASP A 68 1.72 -15.23 -14.43
C ASP A 68 2.80 -14.26 -14.93
N LYS A 69 2.69 -12.97 -14.61
CA LYS A 69 3.67 -11.95 -15.02
C LYS A 69 5.00 -12.22 -14.33
N VAL A 70 6.02 -12.56 -15.12
CA VAL A 70 7.39 -12.78 -14.65
C VAL A 70 8.07 -11.43 -14.40
N MET A 71 8.56 -11.23 -13.18
CA MET A 71 9.33 -10.06 -12.78
C MET A 71 10.72 -10.07 -13.41
N LYS A 72 11.22 -8.88 -13.75
CA LYS A 72 12.49 -8.68 -14.45
C LYS A 72 13.42 -7.79 -13.63
N ASN A 73 14.72 -7.92 -13.88
CA ASN A 73 15.70 -7.01 -13.31
C ASN A 73 15.38 -5.56 -13.72
N GLY A 74 15.38 -4.66 -12.74
CA GLY A 74 15.01 -3.24 -12.90
C GLY A 74 13.57 -2.91 -12.56
N ASP A 75 12.69 -3.91 -12.38
CA ASP A 75 11.32 -3.69 -11.94
C ASP A 75 11.27 -3.20 -10.48
N VAL A 76 10.20 -2.48 -10.15
CA VAL A 76 9.81 -2.18 -8.78
C VAL A 76 8.42 -2.75 -8.49
N LEU A 77 8.23 -3.27 -7.29
CA LEU A 77 7.02 -3.97 -6.89
C LEU A 77 6.54 -3.48 -5.53
N ASN A 78 5.31 -3.01 -5.44
CA ASN A 78 4.62 -2.95 -4.15
C ASN A 78 4.03 -4.33 -3.84
N ILE A 79 4.20 -4.79 -2.61
CA ILE A 79 3.43 -5.90 -2.05
C ILE A 79 2.61 -5.35 -0.90
N ASP A 80 1.29 -5.54 -0.98
CA ASP A 80 0.33 -5.13 0.04
C ASP A 80 -0.28 -6.35 0.73
N ILE A 81 -0.23 -6.35 2.06
CA ILE A 81 -0.56 -7.49 2.90
C ILE A 81 -1.47 -7.04 4.04
N THR A 82 -2.68 -7.60 4.01
CA THR A 82 -3.60 -7.52 5.12
C THR A 82 -3.95 -8.91 5.65
N VAL A 83 -3.85 -9.08 6.97
CA VAL A 83 -4.22 -10.33 7.67
C VAL A 83 -5.36 -10.10 8.63
N ILE A 84 -6.19 -11.11 8.85
CA ILE A 84 -7.15 -11.18 9.94
C ILE A 84 -6.63 -12.15 11.00
N LYS A 85 -6.48 -11.68 12.24
CA LYS A 85 -6.15 -12.50 13.42
C LYS A 85 -7.08 -12.13 14.57
N ASN A 86 -7.71 -13.13 15.18
CA ASN A 86 -8.60 -12.94 16.34
C ASN A 86 -9.69 -11.88 16.11
N GLY A 87 -10.20 -11.77 14.87
CA GLY A 87 -11.23 -10.80 14.48
C GLY A 87 -10.73 -9.40 14.14
N TYR A 88 -9.41 -9.14 14.18
CA TYR A 88 -8.83 -7.85 13.83
C TYR A 88 -7.99 -7.93 12.55
N HIS A 89 -8.08 -6.89 11.74
CA HIS A 89 -7.27 -6.68 10.55
C HIS A 89 -5.95 -6.01 10.94
N GLY A 90 -4.86 -6.42 10.30
CA GLY A 90 -3.57 -5.75 10.36
C GLY A 90 -3.02 -5.59 8.96
N ASP A 91 -2.67 -4.36 8.59
CA ASP A 91 -2.39 -3.99 7.21
C ASP A 91 -1.04 -3.28 7.05
N THR A 92 -0.31 -3.63 5.99
CA THR A 92 0.98 -3.03 5.65
C THR A 92 1.36 -3.34 4.21
N SER A 93 2.01 -2.38 3.56
CA SER A 93 2.66 -2.58 2.27
C SER A 93 4.12 -2.13 2.27
N ARG A 94 4.88 -2.57 1.26
CA ARG A 94 6.26 -2.12 1.03
C ARG A 94 6.62 -2.22 -0.46
N MET A 95 7.45 -1.28 -0.91
CA MET A 95 8.14 -1.34 -2.21
C MET A 95 9.39 -2.23 -2.16
N PHE A 96 9.58 -3.05 -3.18
CA PHE A 96 10.74 -3.89 -3.39
C PHE A 96 11.40 -3.58 -4.73
N PHE A 97 12.72 -3.75 -4.78
CA PHE A 97 13.50 -3.66 -6.00
C PHE A 97 13.84 -5.05 -6.51
N ILE A 98 13.57 -5.31 -7.79
CA ILE A 98 13.94 -6.56 -8.43
C ILE A 98 15.31 -6.36 -9.09
N GLY A 99 16.37 -6.79 -8.40
CA GLY A 99 17.73 -6.51 -8.84
C GLY A 99 18.08 -5.03 -8.71
N GLU A 100 18.73 -4.45 -9.73
CA GLU A 100 19.15 -3.04 -9.69
C GLU A 100 18.09 -2.16 -10.39
N PRO A 101 17.36 -1.30 -9.64
CA PRO A 101 16.35 -0.43 -10.22
C PRO A 101 16.99 0.71 -11.01
N SER A 102 16.21 1.35 -11.89
CA SER A 102 16.61 2.63 -12.47
C SER A 102 16.76 3.73 -11.42
N ILE A 103 17.58 4.75 -11.69
CA ILE A 103 17.73 5.93 -10.81
C ILE A 103 16.37 6.58 -10.51
N LEU A 104 15.49 6.67 -11.52
CA LEU A 104 14.17 7.25 -11.37
C LEU A 104 13.28 6.41 -10.42
N ALA A 105 13.28 5.09 -10.60
CA ALA A 105 12.47 4.19 -9.78
C ALA A 105 12.96 4.11 -8.33
N ARG A 106 14.28 4.13 -8.13
CA ARG A 106 14.89 4.24 -6.80
C ARG A 106 14.47 5.53 -6.10
N ARG A 107 14.66 6.68 -6.77
CA ARG A 107 14.31 7.99 -6.23
C ARG A 107 12.80 8.10 -5.92
N LEU A 108 11.94 7.62 -6.81
CA LEU A 108 10.49 7.62 -6.55
C LEU A 108 10.16 6.82 -5.29
N THR A 109 10.70 5.61 -5.17
CA THR A 109 10.46 4.73 -4.02
C THR A 109 10.95 5.35 -2.71
N GLU A 110 12.14 5.96 -2.72
CA GLU A 110 12.70 6.67 -1.56
C GLU A 110 11.81 7.85 -1.16
N ILE A 111 11.37 8.67 -2.11
CA ILE A 111 10.48 9.80 -1.82
C ILE A 111 9.11 9.35 -1.31
N THR A 112 8.55 8.26 -1.85
CA THR A 112 7.29 7.68 -1.34
C THR A 112 7.44 7.23 0.11
N TYR A 113 8.55 6.55 0.44
CA TYR A 113 8.86 6.13 1.80
C TYR A 113 9.03 7.31 2.76
N GLU A 114 9.74 8.36 2.33
CA GLU A 114 9.87 9.60 3.09
C GLU A 114 8.52 10.29 3.31
N CYS A 115 7.66 10.34 2.28
CA CYS A 115 6.29 10.86 2.40
C CYS A 115 5.51 10.14 3.49
N MET A 116 5.51 8.81 3.48
CA MET A 116 4.82 7.99 4.48
C MET A 116 5.28 8.34 5.90
N TRP A 117 6.59 8.36 6.15
CA TRP A 117 7.14 8.67 7.47
C TRP A 117 6.91 10.12 7.89
N LEU A 118 6.97 11.07 6.96
CA LEU A 118 6.62 12.47 7.23
C LEU A 118 5.15 12.59 7.62
N GLY A 119 4.24 11.89 6.94
CA GLY A 119 2.83 11.80 7.30
C GLY A 119 2.64 11.24 8.71
N ILE A 120 3.26 10.10 9.00
CA ILE A 120 3.24 9.46 10.33
C ILE A 120 3.76 10.41 11.42
N SER A 121 4.81 11.21 11.13
CA SER A 121 5.37 12.17 12.09
C SER A 121 4.40 13.26 12.54
N LYS A 122 3.28 13.46 11.83
CA LYS A 122 2.23 14.43 12.21
C LYS A 122 1.20 13.85 13.17
N ILE A 123 1.18 12.53 13.35
CA ILE A 123 0.19 11.84 14.17
C ILE A 123 0.49 12.09 15.65
N LYS A 124 -0.41 12.83 16.31
CA LYS A 124 -0.46 13.00 17.75
C LYS A 124 -1.85 13.49 18.16
N ALA A 125 -2.24 13.22 19.40
CA ALA A 125 -3.49 13.75 19.95
C ALA A 125 -3.54 15.28 19.78
N GLY A 126 -4.63 15.77 19.21
CA GLY A 126 -4.89 17.17 18.93
C GLY A 126 -4.36 17.72 17.61
N ALA A 127 -3.59 16.94 16.84
CA ALA A 127 -3.33 17.25 15.43
C ALA A 127 -4.58 16.96 14.56
N HIS A 128 -4.53 17.26 13.28
CA HIS A 128 -5.63 17.02 12.35
C HIS A 128 -5.21 16.10 11.20
N LEU A 129 -6.15 15.31 10.66
CA LEU A 129 -5.89 14.45 9.49
C LEU A 129 -5.34 15.22 8.29
N GLY A 130 -5.79 16.46 8.07
CA GLY A 130 -5.28 17.33 7.00
C GLY A 130 -3.79 17.69 7.13
N ASP A 131 -3.21 17.59 8.34
CA ASP A 131 -1.77 17.82 8.56
C ASP A 131 -0.92 16.71 7.91
N ILE A 132 -1.44 15.46 7.91
CA ILE A 132 -0.80 14.27 7.30
C ILE A 132 -0.75 14.48 5.79
N GLY A 133 -1.89 14.75 5.16
CA GLY A 133 -1.97 14.97 3.72
C GLY A 133 -1.16 16.19 3.27
N HIS A 134 -1.16 17.27 4.06
CA HIS A 134 -0.39 18.46 3.73
C HIS A 134 1.12 18.19 3.65
N VAL A 135 1.70 17.50 4.63
CA VAL A 135 3.15 17.25 4.64
C VAL A 135 3.57 16.29 3.54
N ILE A 136 2.76 15.25 3.26
CA ILE A 136 3.00 14.30 2.17
C ILE A 136 3.02 15.05 0.84
N GLN A 137 1.95 15.81 0.55
CA GLN A 137 1.82 16.56 -0.69
C GLN A 137 2.98 17.54 -0.89
N GLN A 138 3.34 18.30 0.14
CA GLN A 138 4.45 19.24 0.05
C GLN A 138 5.78 18.56 -0.26
N HIS A 139 6.04 17.38 0.31
CA HIS A 139 7.28 16.64 0.08
C HIS A 139 7.34 16.07 -1.34
N ALA A 140 6.29 15.37 -1.76
CA ALA A 140 6.20 14.78 -3.09
C ALA A 140 6.28 15.84 -4.20
N GLU A 141 5.50 16.91 -4.11
CA GLU A 141 5.45 17.96 -5.14
C GLU A 141 6.76 18.74 -5.25
N LYS A 142 7.44 19.02 -4.12
CA LYS A 142 8.79 19.64 -4.14
C LYS A 142 9.85 18.75 -4.77
N ALA A 143 9.69 17.43 -4.67
CA ALA A 143 10.57 16.46 -5.31
C ALA A 143 10.24 16.24 -6.80
N GLY A 144 9.20 16.87 -7.34
CA GLY A 144 8.78 16.78 -8.74
C GLY A 144 7.79 15.64 -9.03
N TYR A 145 7.17 15.08 -8.00
CA TYR A 145 6.20 13.99 -8.09
C TYR A 145 4.77 14.47 -7.82
N SER A 146 3.79 13.62 -8.12
CA SER A 146 2.38 13.92 -7.85
C SER A 146 1.75 12.88 -6.90
N VAL A 147 0.68 13.28 -6.22
CA VAL A 147 -0.03 12.45 -5.24
C VAL A 147 -1.37 12.01 -5.83
N VAL A 148 -1.63 10.70 -5.82
CA VAL A 148 -2.93 10.11 -6.17
C VAL A 148 -4.02 10.64 -5.22
N ARG A 149 -5.22 10.90 -5.72
CA ARG A 149 -6.29 11.54 -4.92
C ARG A 149 -7.55 10.70 -4.77
N GLU A 150 -7.64 9.65 -5.57
CA GLU A 150 -8.78 8.75 -5.67
C GLU A 150 -8.73 7.64 -4.62
N PHE A 151 -7.56 7.42 -4.01
CA PHE A 151 -7.33 6.50 -2.90
C PHE A 151 -6.73 7.23 -1.70
N CYS A 152 -6.95 6.67 -0.52
CA CYS A 152 -6.54 7.24 0.77
C CYS A 152 -6.20 6.11 1.75
N GLY A 153 -5.54 6.45 2.85
CA GLY A 153 -5.54 5.55 4.01
C GLY A 153 -6.91 5.49 4.65
N HIS A 154 -7.08 4.59 5.59
CA HIS A 154 -8.37 4.29 6.20
C HIS A 154 -8.23 3.90 7.67
N GLY A 155 -9.32 4.06 8.42
CA GLY A 155 -9.47 3.40 9.71
C GLY A 155 -9.44 1.88 9.54
N ILE A 156 -8.90 1.20 10.53
CA ILE A 156 -8.76 -0.25 10.51
C ILE A 156 -8.87 -0.86 11.91
N GLY A 157 -9.53 -2.01 11.99
CA GLY A 157 -9.74 -2.71 13.24
C GLY A 157 -10.48 -4.02 13.00
N THR A 158 -11.70 -4.14 13.53
CA THR A 158 -12.57 -5.30 13.23
C THR A 158 -13.17 -5.25 11.83
N VAL A 159 -13.14 -4.07 11.20
CA VAL A 159 -13.48 -3.85 9.79
C VAL A 159 -12.19 -3.57 9.02
N PHE A 160 -12.09 -4.06 7.78
CA PHE A 160 -10.91 -3.86 6.93
C PHE A 160 -10.74 -2.37 6.60
N HIS A 161 -11.75 -1.76 5.99
CA HIS A 161 -11.76 -0.33 5.66
C HIS A 161 -12.92 0.34 6.41
N GLU A 162 -12.60 1.21 7.36
CA GLU A 162 -13.56 2.04 8.10
C GLU A 162 -13.09 3.50 8.21
N GLU A 163 -13.91 4.36 8.82
CA GLU A 163 -13.48 5.75 9.10
C GLU A 163 -12.33 5.77 10.11
N PRO A 164 -11.42 6.75 10.03
CA PRO A 164 -11.45 7.90 9.14
C PRO A 164 -10.81 7.66 7.77
N GLN A 165 -11.25 8.39 6.75
CA GLN A 165 -10.50 8.54 5.50
C GLN A 165 -9.25 9.43 5.70
N VAL A 166 -8.07 8.89 5.42
CA VAL A 166 -6.77 9.55 5.61
C VAL A 166 -6.19 9.99 4.27
N LEU A 167 -6.54 11.21 3.85
CA LEU A 167 -6.07 11.77 2.58
C LEU A 167 -4.55 12.06 2.60
N HIS A 168 -3.86 11.75 1.50
CA HIS A 168 -2.42 12.03 1.34
C HIS A 168 -2.12 13.41 0.71
N TYR A 169 -3.16 14.24 0.60
CA TYR A 169 -3.09 15.63 0.18
C TYR A 169 -3.99 16.49 1.07
N GLY A 170 -3.69 17.78 1.22
CA GLY A 170 -4.54 18.60 2.07
C GLY A 170 -3.95 19.91 2.57
N ARG A 171 -4.65 20.49 3.55
CA ARG A 171 -4.31 21.75 4.20
C ARG A 171 -4.14 21.52 5.71
N PRO A 172 -3.19 22.20 6.38
CA PRO A 172 -2.99 22.07 7.82
C PRO A 172 -4.24 22.43 8.61
N GLY A 173 -4.48 21.74 9.73
CA GLY A 173 -5.60 22.02 10.65
C GLY A 173 -7.00 21.75 10.08
N THR A 174 -7.11 20.95 9.01
CA THR A 174 -8.39 20.58 8.39
C THR A 174 -8.71 19.11 8.60
N LEU A 175 -9.97 18.71 8.38
CA LEU A 175 -10.49 17.35 8.64
C LEU A 175 -10.51 17.01 10.15
N GLU A 176 -10.83 15.75 10.46
CA GLU A 176 -11.01 15.27 11.83
C GLU A 176 -9.78 15.52 12.70
N LYS A 177 -10.03 15.86 13.97
CA LYS A 177 -9.00 16.04 14.98
C LYS A 177 -8.63 14.68 15.53
N LEU A 178 -7.33 14.39 15.57
CA LEU A 178 -6.81 13.12 16.04
C LEU A 178 -6.95 13.00 17.56
N GLU A 179 -7.45 11.85 18.00
CA GLU A 179 -7.59 11.47 19.40
C GLU A 179 -6.77 10.22 19.72
N ALA A 180 -6.36 10.07 20.98
CA ALA A 180 -5.63 8.89 21.42
C ALA A 180 -6.52 7.65 21.30
N GLY A 181 -6.00 6.59 20.67
CA GLY A 181 -6.74 5.34 20.46
C GLY A 181 -7.32 5.17 19.06
N MET A 182 -7.27 6.20 18.20
CA MET A 182 -7.55 6.03 16.77
C MET A 182 -6.54 5.08 16.13
N ILE A 183 -7.02 4.21 15.24
CA ILE A 183 -6.21 3.23 14.50
C ILE A 183 -6.54 3.40 13.02
N PHE A 184 -5.52 3.72 12.22
CA PHE A 184 -5.67 3.97 10.78
C PHE A 184 -4.35 3.78 10.05
N THR A 185 -4.41 3.67 8.72
CA THR A 185 -3.26 3.52 7.82
C THR A 185 -2.77 4.86 7.27
N VAL A 186 -1.47 4.92 6.91
CA VAL A 186 -0.87 6.00 6.13
C VAL A 186 -0.10 5.36 4.97
N GLU A 187 -0.70 5.39 3.79
CA GLU A 187 -0.28 4.60 2.62
C GLU A 187 -0.19 5.45 1.33
N PRO A 188 0.69 6.47 1.29
CA PRO A 188 0.69 7.41 0.17
C PRO A 188 1.09 6.76 -1.15
N MET A 189 0.25 6.96 -2.16
CA MET A 189 0.51 6.61 -3.55
C MET A 189 1.06 7.82 -4.31
N ILE A 190 2.33 7.74 -4.74
CA ILE A 190 3.07 8.82 -5.38
C ILE A 190 3.47 8.42 -6.80
N ASN A 191 3.18 9.30 -7.76
CA ASN A 191 3.42 9.05 -9.18
C ASN A 191 4.65 9.83 -9.69
N ALA A 192 5.44 9.19 -10.56
CA ALA A 192 6.48 9.85 -11.37
C ALA A 192 5.92 10.91 -12.32
N GLY A 193 4.69 10.69 -12.81
CA GLY A 193 4.01 11.53 -13.78
C GLY A 193 2.90 12.36 -13.15
N ARG A 194 1.76 12.41 -13.85
CA ARG A 194 0.57 13.10 -13.35
C ARG A 194 -0.19 12.24 -12.32
N ARG A 195 -1.08 12.89 -11.58
CA ARG A 195 -1.82 12.28 -10.47
C ARG A 195 -2.94 11.34 -10.91
N GLU A 196 -3.41 11.46 -12.14
CA GLU A 196 -4.58 10.72 -12.60
C GLU A 196 -4.31 9.22 -12.68
N ILE A 197 -5.34 8.44 -12.35
CA ILE A 197 -5.31 6.98 -12.35
C ILE A 197 -5.97 6.42 -13.62
N ARG A 198 -5.74 5.12 -13.90
CA ARG A 198 -6.52 4.38 -14.90
C ARG A 198 -6.85 2.99 -14.39
N GLU A 199 -8.12 2.77 -14.06
CA GLU A 199 -8.63 1.44 -13.77
C GLU A 199 -8.56 0.52 -15.00
N MET A 200 -8.06 -0.70 -14.80
CA MET A 200 -8.00 -1.75 -15.80
C MET A 200 -9.33 -2.52 -15.87
N GLY A 201 -9.54 -3.26 -16.97
CA GLY A 201 -10.78 -4.02 -17.19
C GLY A 201 -11.00 -5.22 -16.26
N ASP A 202 -10.07 -5.49 -15.33
CA ASP A 202 -10.21 -6.55 -14.32
C ASP A 202 -11.01 -6.10 -13.07
N GLY A 203 -11.34 -4.80 -13.00
CA GLY A 203 -12.16 -4.21 -11.93
C GLY A 203 -11.39 -3.92 -10.63
N TRP A 204 -10.06 -4.05 -10.64
CA TRP A 204 -9.23 -3.86 -9.45
C TRP A 204 -7.93 -3.11 -9.74
N THR A 205 -7.18 -3.51 -10.77
CA THR A 205 -5.85 -2.96 -11.02
C THR A 205 -5.94 -1.49 -11.42
N ILE A 206 -5.20 -0.64 -10.71
CA ILE A 206 -5.16 0.83 -10.90
C ILE A 206 -3.83 1.27 -11.50
#